data_AF-A0A8C2RTZ2-F1
#
_entry.id   AF-A0A8C2RTZ2-F1
#
_cell.length_a   1.000
_cell.length_b   1.000
_cell.length_c   1.000
_cell.angle_alpha   90.00
_cell.angle_beta   90.00
_cell.angle_gamma   90.00
#
_symmetry.space_group_name_H-M   'P 1'
#
loop_
_entity.id
_entity.type
_entity.pdbx_description
1 polymer ?
#
loop_
_entity_poly.entity_id
_entity_poly.type
_entity_poly.pdbx_seq_one_letter_code
_entity_poly.pdbx_strand_id
1 'polypeptide(L)' 'LSWEDPLEKEMVQKAVNTAQGLFQRWTELLQDPSTATREEIDWTTNELRNNLRKWDLEDLDETINILF' A
#
# COMPACT_ATOMS: atom_id res chain seq x y z
N LEU A 1 -15.36 2.55 15.42
CA LEU A 1 -15.53 1.83 14.14
C LEU A 1 -15.64 0.34 14.49
N SER A 2 -16.61 -0.37 13.93
CA SER A 2 -16.86 -1.78 14.26
C SER A 2 -16.23 -2.63 13.18
N TRP A 3 -15.24 -3.45 13.55
CA TRP A 3 -14.58 -4.44 12.71
C TRP A 3 -15.52 -5.48 12.07
N GLU A 4 -16.83 -5.36 12.27
CA GLU A 4 -17.89 -6.22 11.74
C GLU A 4 -18.51 -5.70 10.45
N ASP A 5 -18.16 -4.50 9.96
CA ASP A 5 -18.71 -4.00 8.68
C ASP A 5 -18.02 -4.67 7.47
N PRO A 6 -18.74 -5.49 6.67
CA PRO A 6 -18.18 -6.13 5.49
C PRO A 6 -17.63 -5.13 4.46
N LEU A 7 -18.18 -3.91 4.40
CA LEU A 7 -17.72 -2.86 3.49
C LEU A 7 -16.37 -2.30 3.93
N GLU A 8 -16.15 -2.12 5.24
CA GLU A 8 -14.85 -1.68 5.76
C GLU A 8 -13.76 -2.73 5.46
N LYS A 9 -14.06 -4.02 5.65
CA LYS A 9 -13.14 -5.11 5.32
C LYS A 9 -12.78 -5.14 3.83
N GLU A 10 -13.76 -4.94 2.94
CA GLU A 10 -13.51 -4.89 1.49
C GLU A 10 -12.60 -3.70 1.11
N MET A 11 -12.84 -2.53 1.72
CA MET A 11 -12.03 -1.34 1.50
C MET A 11 -10.58 -1.52 1.97
N VAL A 12 -10.39 -2.12 3.15
CA VAL A 12 -9.07 -2.48 3.69
C VAL A 12 -8.36 -3.42 2.71
N GLN A 13 -9.03 -4.51 2.29
CA GLN A 13 -8.42 -5.49 1.40
C GLN A 13 -8.03 -4.86 0.04
N LYS A 14 -8.88 -3.99 -0.50
CA LYS A 14 -8.60 -3.30 -1.76
C LYS A 14 -7.39 -2.39 -1.65
N ALA A 15 -7.24 -1.69 -0.53
CA ALA A 15 -6.09 -0.83 -0.32
C ALA A 15 -4.80 -1.64 -0.11
N VAL A 16 -4.86 -2.73 0.66
CA VAL A 16 -3.73 -3.65 0.82
C VAL A 16 -3.27 -4.19 -0.53
N ASN A 17 -4.20 -4.66 -1.37
CA ASN A 17 -3.87 -5.17 -2.71
C ASN A 17 -3.24 -4.07 -3.60
N THR A 18 -3.72 -2.83 -3.47
CA THR A 18 -3.17 -1.68 -4.20
C THR A 18 -1.75 -1.35 -3.74
N ALA A 19 -1.51 -1.32 -2.43
CA ALA A 19 -0.19 -1.06 -1.86
C ALA A 19 0.81 -2.15 -2.24
N GLN A 20 0.39 -3.42 -2.24
CA GLN A 20 1.23 -4.54 -2.68
C GLN A 20 1.64 -4.42 -4.15
N GLY A 21 0.70 -4.10 -5.04
CA GLY A 21 1.01 -3.87 -6.46
C GLY A 21 1.96 -2.70 -6.69
N LEU A 22 1.74 -1.58 -5.99
CA LEU A 22 2.63 -0.42 -6.03
C LEU A 22 4.03 -0.76 -5.51
N PHE A 23 4.13 -1.54 -4.43
CA PHE A 23 5.41 -1.97 -3.86
C PHE A 23 6.18 -2.91 -4.79
N GLN A 24 5.49 -3.86 -5.44
CA GLN A 24 6.10 -4.72 -6.45
C GLN A 24 6.65 -3.90 -7.62
N ARG A 25 5.84 -3.00 -8.19
CA ARG A 25 6.28 -2.14 -9.29
C ARG A 25 7.45 -1.27 -8.88
N TRP A 26 7.37 -0.63 -7.71
CA TRP A 26 8.44 0.18 -7.17
C TRP A 26 9.76 -0.60 -7.04
N THR A 27 9.68 -1.85 -6.59
CA THR A 27 10.86 -2.74 -6.47
C THR A 27 11.47 -3.05 -7.84
N GLU A 28 10.65 -3.33 -8.86
CA GLU A 28 11.13 -3.55 -10.24
C GLU A 28 11.85 -2.32 -10.79
N LEU A 29 11.27 -1.12 -10.62
CA LEU A 29 11.87 0.13 -11.10
C LEU A 29 13.22 0.42 -10.43
N LEU A 30 13.39 0.03 -9.16
CA LEU A 30 14.66 0.19 -8.45
C LEU A 30 15.71 -0.86 -8.84
N GLN A 31 15.28 -2.07 -9.21
CA GLN A 31 16.18 -3.13 -9.66
C GLN A 31 16.74 -2.86 -11.05
N ASP A 32 15.94 -2.28 -11.95
CA ASP A 32 16.39 -1.85 -13.27
C ASP A 32 15.94 -0.42 -13.60
N PRO A 33 16.67 0.60 -13.10
CA PRO A 33 16.36 2.00 -13.36
C PRO A 33 16.44 2.38 -14.84
N SER A 34 17.06 1.55 -15.70
CA SER A 34 17.16 1.83 -17.14
C SER A 34 15.84 1.62 -17.88
N THR A 35 14.92 0.86 -17.29
CA THR A 35 13.59 0.55 -17.85
C THR A 35 12.52 1.55 -17.41
N ALA A 36 12.87 2.48 -16.52
CA ALA A 36 11.96 3.37 -15.84
C ALA A 36 12.25 4.83 -16.17
N THR A 37 11.21 5.64 -16.40
CA THR A 37 11.41 7.09 -16.41
C THR A 37 11.50 7.61 -14.99
N ARG A 38 12.20 8.73 -14.80
CA ARG A 38 12.24 9.41 -13.49
C ARG A 38 10.84 9.76 -13.00
N GLU A 39 9.96 10.16 -13.92
CA GLU A 39 8.55 10.49 -13.63
C GLU A 39 7.78 9.27 -13.11
N GLU A 40 8.01 8.09 -13.68
CA GLU A 40 7.38 6.85 -13.23
C GLU A 40 7.85 6.43 -11.83
N ILE A 41 9.15 6.59 -11.55
CA ILE A 41 9.72 6.33 -10.21
C ILE A 41 9.13 7.30 -9.18
N ASP A 42 9.10 8.59 -9.50
CA ASP A 42 8.60 9.63 -8.62
C ASP A 42 7.10 9.44 -8.34
N TRP A 43 6.31 9.15 -9.37
CA TRP A 43 4.88 8.87 -9.24
C TRP A 43 4.62 7.62 -8.40
N THR A 44 5.27 6.49 -8.71
CA THR A 44 5.06 5.23 -8.00
C THR A 44 5.46 5.35 -6.53
N THR A 45 6.56 6.06 -6.26
CA THR A 45 7.03 6.33 -4.89
C THR A 45 6.05 7.20 -4.13
N ASN A 46 5.52 8.26 -4.75
CA ASN A 46 4.57 9.16 -4.13
C ASN A 46 3.23 8.46 -3.84
N GLU A 47 2.74 7.67 -4.79
CA GLU A 47 1.47 6.96 -4.65
C GLU A 47 1.54 5.86 -3.58
N LEU A 48 2.66 5.12 -3.52
CA LEU A 48 2.91 4.16 -2.44
C LEU A 48 2.93 4.84 -1.07
N ARG A 49 3.64 5.97 -0.93
CA ARG A 49 3.66 6.75 0.32
C ARG A 49 2.28 7.27 0.70
N ASN A 50 1.51 7.76 -0.26
CA ASN A 50 0.15 8.23 -0.02
C ASN A 50 -0.79 7.09 0.39
N ASN A 51 -0.66 5.91 -0.23
CA ASN A 51 -1.43 4.74 0.18
C ASN A 51 -1.09 4.37 1.62
N LEU A 52 0.20 4.24 1.96
CA LEU A 52 0.63 3.88 3.32
C LEU A 52 0.29 4.94 4.37
N ARG A 53 0.23 6.22 4.01
CA ARG A 53 -0.18 7.31 4.93
C ARG A 53 -1.69 7.39 5.18
N LYS A 54 -2.52 6.86 4.28
CA LYS A 54 -3.98 6.88 4.41
C LYS A 54 -4.48 5.88 5.46
N TRP A 55 -3.71 4.83 5.71
CA TRP A 55 -3.96 3.83 6.72
C TRP A 55 -2.93 4.09 7.80
N ASP A 56 -3.26 4.98 8.73
CA ASP A 56 -2.36 5.34 9.83
C ASP A 56 -1.77 4.07 10.44
N LEU A 57 -0.44 4.03 10.59
CA LEU A 57 0.29 2.83 11.02
C LEU A 57 -0.09 2.42 12.47
N GLU A 58 -0.77 3.29 13.23
CA GLU A 58 -1.33 2.99 14.55
C GLU A 58 -2.51 2.01 14.48
N ASP A 59 -3.38 2.07 13.46
CA ASP A 59 -4.52 1.15 13.29
C ASP A 59 -4.09 -0.19 12.65
N LEU A 60 -3.02 -0.17 11.84
CA LEU A 60 -2.49 -1.38 11.20
C LEU A 60 -1.79 -2.32 12.20
N ASP A 61 -1.19 -1.79 13.27
CA ASP A 61 -0.59 -2.59 14.35
C ASP A 61 -1.66 -3.33 15.16
N GLU A 62 -2.83 -2.71 15.40
CA GLU A 62 -3.99 -3.42 15.97
C GLU A 62 -4.53 -4.50 15.01
N THR A 63 -4.57 -4.24 13.70
CA THR A 63 -5.05 -5.21 12.69
C THR A 63 -4.10 -6.40 12.52
N ILE A 64 -2.79 -6.16 12.57
CA ILE A 64 -1.76 -7.21 12.43
C ILE A 64 -1.70 -8.07 13.71
N ASN A 65 -1.90 -7.50 14.90
CA ASN A 65 -1.99 -8.26 16.16
C ASN A 65 -3.26 -9.13 16.31
N ILE A 66 -4.29 -8.94 15.48
CA ILE A 66 -5.45 -9.86 15.44
C ILE A 66 -5.15 -11.12 14.59
N LEU A 67 -4.12 -11.05 13.74
CA LEU A 67 -3.75 -12.12 12.80
C LEU A 67 -2.56 -12.97 13.27
N PHE A 68 -1.94 -12.66 14.42
CA PHE A 68 -0.84 -13.40 15.05
C PHE A 68 -1.17 -13.88 16.47
#